data_AF-A0A074N1E4-F1
#
_entry.id   AF-A0A074N1E4-F1
#
_cell.length_a   1.000
_cell.length_b   1.000
_cell.length_c   1.000
_cell.angle_alpha   90.00
_cell.angle_beta   90.00
_cell.angle_gamma   90.00
#
_symmetry.space_group_name_H-M   'P 1'
#
loop_
_entity.id
_entity.type
_entity.pdbx_description
1 polymer ?
#
loop_
_entity_poly.entity_id
_entity_poly.type
_entity_poly.pdbx_seq_one_letter_code
_entity_poly.pdbx_strand_id
1 'polypeptide(L)'
;MYPSKRSAERKADFVIHALSLAFMVPVSGLFVQWAFERGDTFLLIAVLAYAAAAMCSIGISFAYHLLPRHDLRPVLRRWDHAAIYIVIAGTFSPLLIMANTPSANLILIVIWVFALVGSLFKLAARNMDPRWSILSYLGLGAMGLSAMPDFWQELPFLTTAAIGAGAFFYTVGTWFYRQKEMRFRYPIWHAWGTLGGVSLCASIGVALIA
;
A
#
# COMPACT_ATOMS: atom_id res chain seq x y z
N MET A 1 -25.26 -1.02 2.87
CA MET A 1 -24.95 -0.58 4.26
C MET A 1 -23.47 -0.22 4.37
N TYR A 2 -23.09 0.75 5.21
CA TYR A 2 -21.69 1.07 5.51
C TYR A 2 -20.93 -0.12 6.14
N PRO A 3 -19.60 -0.25 5.92
CA PRO A 3 -18.77 -1.20 6.66
C PRO A 3 -18.83 -0.96 8.17
N SER A 4 -18.69 0.30 8.58
CA SER A 4 -18.82 0.74 9.97
C SER A 4 -20.24 1.25 10.24
N LYS A 5 -20.98 0.56 11.12
CA LYS A 5 -22.40 0.87 11.41
C LYS A 5 -22.55 2.16 12.22
N ARG A 6 -21.61 2.44 13.15
CA ARG A 6 -21.68 3.60 14.05
C ARG A 6 -21.10 4.85 13.41
N SER A 7 -21.70 6.01 13.69
CA SER A 7 -21.23 7.31 13.18
C SER A 7 -19.85 7.68 13.72
N ALA A 8 -19.56 7.40 14.99
CA ALA A 8 -18.25 7.65 15.59
C ALA A 8 -17.13 6.88 14.88
N GLU A 9 -17.38 5.61 14.52
CA GLU A 9 -16.41 4.79 13.77
C GLU A 9 -16.17 5.36 12.36
N ARG A 10 -17.22 5.82 11.68
CA ARG A 10 -17.08 6.49 10.37
C ARG A 10 -16.33 7.83 10.45
N LYS A 11 -16.55 8.61 11.51
CA LYS A 11 -15.81 9.87 11.73
C LYS A 11 -14.32 9.60 11.94
N ALA A 12 -13.98 8.58 12.74
CA ALA A 12 -12.59 8.17 12.93
C ALA A 12 -11.95 7.72 11.60
N ASP A 13 -12.67 6.89 10.82
CA ASP A 13 -12.22 6.45 9.49
C ASP A 13 -12.00 7.62 8.53
N PHE A 14 -12.91 8.61 8.55
CA PHE A 14 -12.80 9.83 7.75
C PHE A 14 -11.53 10.60 8.09
N VAL A 15 -11.26 10.83 9.38
CA VAL A 15 -10.06 11.57 9.81
C VAL A 15 -8.79 10.86 9.33
N ILE A 16 -8.71 9.54 9.50
CA ILE A 16 -7.53 8.77 9.10
C ILE A 16 -7.29 8.91 7.59
N HIS A 17 -8.28 8.61 6.74
CA HIS A 17 -8.08 8.70 5.31
C HIS A 17 -7.86 10.13 4.80
N ALA A 18 -8.53 11.12 5.40
CA ALA A 18 -8.37 12.52 5.01
C ALA A 18 -6.94 13.01 5.32
N LEU A 19 -6.39 12.64 6.48
CA LEU A 19 -5.00 12.92 6.82
C LEU A 19 -4.03 12.18 5.90
N SER A 20 -4.30 10.90 5.60
CA SER A 20 -3.46 10.12 4.67
C SER A 20 -3.43 10.73 3.27
N LEU A 21 -4.57 11.18 2.74
CA LEU A 21 -4.61 11.88 1.45
C LEU A 21 -3.89 13.24 1.50
N ALA A 22 -4.17 14.04 2.54
CA ALA A 22 -3.54 15.35 2.70
C ALA A 22 -2.02 15.26 2.82
N PHE A 23 -1.49 14.19 3.42
CA PHE A 23 -0.06 13.89 3.48
C PHE A 23 0.48 13.36 2.15
N MET A 24 -0.21 12.40 1.53
CA MET A 24 0.31 11.69 0.36
C MET A 24 0.44 12.59 -0.88
N VAL A 25 -0.45 13.56 -1.06
CA VAL A 25 -0.42 14.49 -2.21
C VAL A 25 0.89 15.28 -2.31
N PRO A 26 1.30 16.09 -1.31
CA PRO A 26 2.55 16.83 -1.38
C PRO A 26 3.78 15.92 -1.40
N VAL A 27 3.78 14.81 -0.66
CA VAL A 27 4.88 13.83 -0.65
C VAL A 27 5.10 13.21 -2.02
N SER A 28 4.01 12.89 -2.73
CA SER A 28 4.10 12.37 -4.10
C SER A 28 4.76 13.38 -5.04
N GLY A 29 4.44 14.67 -4.91
CA GLY A 29 5.07 15.73 -5.69
C GLY A 29 6.59 15.83 -5.43
N LEU A 30 7.00 15.77 -4.16
CA LEU A 30 8.41 15.76 -3.78
C LEU A 30 9.15 14.54 -4.34
N PHE A 31 8.58 13.35 -4.25
CA PHE A 31 9.22 12.14 -4.77
C PHE A 31 9.38 12.19 -6.28
N VAL A 32 8.36 12.67 -7.01
CA VAL A 32 8.44 12.83 -8.47
C VAL A 32 9.53 13.84 -8.82
N GLN A 33 9.65 14.95 -8.10
CA GLN A 33 10.71 15.92 -8.29
C GLN A 33 12.10 15.30 -8.06
N TRP A 34 12.34 14.64 -6.92
CA TRP A 34 13.63 14.02 -6.62
C TRP A 34 14.00 12.91 -7.61
N ALA A 35 13.01 12.10 -8.04
CA ALA A 35 13.24 11.08 -9.06
C ALA A 35 13.59 11.69 -10.42
N PHE A 36 12.95 12.81 -10.79
CA PHE A 36 13.26 13.55 -12.01
C PHE A 36 14.68 14.13 -11.98
N GLU A 37 15.09 14.70 -10.84
CA GLU A 37 16.44 15.25 -10.63
C GLU A 37 17.55 14.20 -10.73
N ARG A 38 17.27 12.93 -10.42
CA ARG A 38 18.19 11.81 -10.61
C ARG A 38 18.44 11.43 -12.08
N GLY A 39 17.55 11.85 -13.00
CA GLY A 39 17.70 11.59 -14.44
C GLY A 39 17.47 10.13 -14.87
N ASP A 40 16.97 9.27 -13.98
CA ASP A 40 16.64 7.87 -14.28
C ASP A 40 15.14 7.73 -14.62
N THR A 41 14.87 7.44 -15.90
CA THR A 41 13.51 7.25 -16.42
C THR A 41 12.78 6.08 -15.76
N PHE A 42 13.45 4.97 -15.46
CA PHE A 42 12.82 3.81 -14.83
C PHE A 42 12.44 4.13 -13.38
N LEU A 43 13.31 4.85 -12.67
CA LEU A 43 13.02 5.32 -11.32
C LEU A 43 11.83 6.30 -11.31
N LEU A 44 11.78 7.24 -12.25
CA LEU A 44 10.67 8.17 -12.38
C LEU A 44 9.34 7.43 -12.63
N ILE A 45 9.33 6.45 -13.53
CA ILE A 45 8.13 5.61 -13.79
C ILE A 45 7.73 4.85 -12.52
N ALA A 46 8.69 4.27 -11.80
CA ALA A 46 8.44 3.54 -10.57
C ALA A 46 7.84 4.42 -9.46
N VAL A 47 8.36 5.64 -9.31
CA VAL A 47 7.83 6.64 -8.36
C VAL A 47 6.43 7.11 -8.76
N LEU A 48 6.17 7.36 -10.05
CA LEU A 48 4.84 7.70 -10.55
C LEU A 48 3.84 6.56 -10.30
N ALA A 49 4.25 5.32 -10.54
CA ALA A 49 3.43 4.15 -10.27
C ALA A 49 3.10 4.02 -8.77
N TYR A 50 4.08 4.23 -7.89
CA TYR A 50 3.88 4.27 -6.44
C TYR A 50 2.89 5.35 -6.03
N ALA A 51 3.13 6.60 -6.45
CA ALA A 51 2.31 7.75 -6.11
C ALA A 51 0.84 7.55 -6.55
N ALA A 52 0.64 7.13 -7.79
CA ALA A 52 -0.68 6.85 -8.33
C ALA A 52 -1.36 5.70 -7.57
N ALA A 53 -0.64 4.60 -7.31
CA ALA A 53 -1.19 3.45 -6.58
C ALA A 53 -1.61 3.81 -5.15
N ALA A 54 -0.77 4.56 -4.43
CA ALA A 54 -1.06 5.01 -3.07
C ALA A 54 -2.26 5.96 -3.03
N MET A 55 -2.29 7.00 -3.87
CA MET A 55 -3.42 7.94 -3.93
C MET A 55 -4.72 7.24 -4.32
N CYS A 56 -4.69 6.37 -5.34
CA CYS A 56 -5.86 5.59 -5.75
C CYS A 56 -6.33 4.64 -4.65
N SER A 57 -5.42 3.93 -3.98
CA SER A 57 -5.78 3.03 -2.89
C SER A 57 -6.47 3.78 -1.75
N ILE A 58 -5.90 4.90 -1.29
CA ILE A 58 -6.50 5.69 -0.21
C ILE A 58 -7.84 6.30 -0.65
N GLY A 59 -7.92 6.84 -1.87
CA GLY A 59 -9.14 7.46 -2.40
C GLY A 59 -10.29 6.47 -2.61
N ILE A 60 -10.00 5.29 -3.17
CA ILE A 60 -10.99 4.22 -3.33
C ILE A 60 -11.44 3.70 -1.97
N SER A 61 -10.53 3.54 -1.01
CA SER A 61 -10.87 3.09 0.34
C SER A 61 -11.74 4.10 1.08
N PHE A 62 -11.40 5.39 0.98
CA PHE A 62 -12.21 6.49 1.47
C PHE A 62 -13.63 6.41 0.88
N ALA A 63 -13.77 6.28 -0.44
CA ALA A 63 -15.06 6.18 -1.10
C ALA A 63 -15.85 4.94 -0.64
N TYR A 64 -15.20 3.77 -0.56
CA TYR A 64 -15.81 2.53 -0.11
C TYR A 64 -16.35 2.63 1.33
N HIS A 65 -15.62 3.28 2.23
CA HIS A 65 -15.97 3.39 3.62
C HIS A 65 -16.98 4.51 3.92
N LEU A 66 -16.91 5.64 3.21
CA LEU A 66 -17.52 6.89 3.68
C LEU A 66 -18.58 7.48 2.74
N LEU A 67 -18.55 7.16 1.44
CA LEU A 67 -19.50 7.75 0.49
C LEU A 67 -20.94 7.29 0.79
N PRO A 68 -21.96 8.17 0.79
CA PRO A 68 -23.36 7.79 1.00
C PRO A 68 -24.02 7.12 -0.23
N ARG A 69 -23.23 6.45 -1.08
CA ARG A 69 -23.68 5.69 -2.25
C ARG A 69 -23.66 4.19 -1.92
N HIS A 70 -24.79 3.67 -1.46
CA HIS A 70 -24.90 2.26 -1.08
C HIS A 70 -24.98 1.30 -2.27
N ASP A 71 -25.49 1.80 -3.40
CA ASP A 71 -25.55 1.14 -4.70
C ASP A 71 -24.16 0.80 -5.25
N LEU A 72 -23.19 1.71 -5.12
CA LEU A 72 -21.82 1.52 -5.62
C LEU A 72 -20.96 0.65 -4.72
N ARG A 73 -21.40 0.36 -3.49
CA ARG A 73 -20.54 -0.23 -2.46
C ARG A 73 -19.98 -1.61 -2.79
N PRO A 74 -20.73 -2.54 -3.40
CA PRO A 74 -20.18 -3.83 -3.81
C PRO A 74 -19.06 -3.69 -4.85
N VAL A 75 -19.15 -2.67 -5.71
CA VAL A 75 -18.12 -2.36 -6.72
C VAL A 75 -16.92 -1.71 -6.02
N LEU A 76 -17.14 -0.66 -5.23
CA LEU A 76 -16.07 0.03 -4.48
C LEU A 76 -15.30 -0.94 -3.57
N ARG A 77 -15.97 -1.90 -2.92
CA ARG A 77 -15.30 -2.95 -2.13
C ARG A 77 -14.33 -3.81 -2.95
N ARG A 78 -14.69 -4.14 -4.19
CA ARG A 78 -13.82 -4.94 -5.06
C ARG A 78 -12.61 -4.13 -5.48
N TRP A 79 -12.82 -2.87 -5.86
CA TRP A 79 -11.73 -1.94 -6.19
C TRP A 79 -10.81 -1.67 -5.00
N ASP A 80 -11.37 -1.42 -3.82
CA ASP A 80 -10.62 -1.19 -2.57
C ASP A 80 -9.70 -2.36 -2.25
N HIS A 81 -10.24 -3.58 -2.28
CA HIS A 81 -9.45 -4.77 -2.06
C HIS A 81 -8.46 -5.10 -3.20
N ALA A 82 -8.77 -4.74 -4.44
CA ALA A 82 -7.89 -4.93 -5.58
C ALA A 82 -6.70 -3.95 -5.55
N ALA A 83 -6.95 -2.72 -5.11
CA ALA A 83 -5.94 -1.68 -4.98
C ALA A 83 -4.81 -2.04 -4.01
N ILE A 84 -5.08 -2.89 -3.01
CA ILE A 84 -4.05 -3.41 -2.08
C ILE A 84 -2.92 -4.12 -2.84
N TYR A 85 -3.21 -4.91 -3.87
CA TYR A 85 -2.17 -5.58 -4.66
C TYR A 85 -1.29 -4.56 -5.39
N ILE A 86 -1.93 -3.56 -6.00
CA ILE A 86 -1.26 -2.56 -6.82
C ILE A 86 -0.40 -1.63 -5.96
N VAL A 87 -0.88 -1.21 -4.79
CA VAL A 87 -0.08 -0.37 -3.88
C VAL A 87 1.11 -1.13 -3.29
N ILE A 88 1.00 -2.44 -3.02
CA ILE A 88 2.16 -3.25 -2.61
C ILE A 88 3.22 -3.25 -3.71
N ALA A 89 2.85 -3.57 -4.96
CA ALA A 89 3.80 -3.57 -6.09
C ALA A 89 4.38 -2.18 -6.38
N GLY A 90 3.54 -1.15 -6.38
CA GLY A 90 3.97 0.23 -6.52
C GLY A 90 4.98 0.63 -5.46
N THR A 91 4.77 0.23 -4.20
CA THR A 91 5.67 0.58 -3.09
C THR A 91 7.07 -0.03 -3.24
N PHE A 92 7.16 -1.30 -3.66
CA PHE A 92 8.47 -1.93 -3.88
C PHE A 92 9.17 -1.45 -5.14
N SER A 93 8.44 -0.91 -6.12
CA SER A 93 9.00 -0.54 -7.43
C SER A 93 10.19 0.43 -7.35
N PRO A 94 10.09 1.63 -6.72
CA PRO A 94 11.23 2.54 -6.67
C PRO A 94 12.39 1.96 -5.84
N LEU A 95 12.11 1.18 -4.80
CA LEU A 95 13.14 0.55 -3.96
C LEU A 95 13.93 -0.51 -4.72
N LEU A 96 13.24 -1.36 -5.49
CA LEU A 96 13.87 -2.41 -6.30
C LEU A 96 14.67 -1.81 -7.46
N ILE A 97 14.15 -0.76 -8.10
CA ILE A 97 14.89 -0.04 -9.15
C ILE A 97 16.15 0.63 -8.57
N MET A 98 16.07 1.28 -7.41
CA MET A 98 17.25 1.90 -6.79
C MET A 98 18.29 0.87 -6.31
N ALA A 99 17.87 -0.31 -5.86
CA ALA A 99 18.80 -1.39 -5.52
C ALA A 99 19.51 -1.96 -6.76
N ASN A 100 18.83 -2.02 -7.91
CA ASN A 100 19.39 -2.34 -9.22
C ASN A 100 20.25 -3.62 -9.30
N THR A 101 19.98 -4.62 -8.47
CA THR A 101 20.63 -5.94 -8.56
C THR A 101 19.84 -6.85 -9.52
N PRO A 102 20.47 -7.91 -10.08
CA PRO A 102 19.75 -8.91 -10.86
C PRO A 102 18.58 -9.56 -10.11
N SER A 103 18.75 -9.82 -8.80
CA SER A 103 17.72 -10.34 -7.90
C SER A 103 16.57 -9.35 -7.72
N ALA A 104 16.88 -8.07 -7.44
CA ALA A 104 15.87 -7.04 -7.27
C ALA A 104 15.01 -6.86 -8.54
N ASN A 105 15.64 -6.87 -9.71
CA ASN A 105 14.97 -6.79 -11.01
C ASN A 105 14.04 -7.99 -11.26
N LEU A 106 14.47 -9.21 -10.89
CA LEU A 106 13.61 -10.39 -10.98
C LEU A 106 12.41 -10.29 -10.02
N ILE A 107 12.65 -9.87 -8.78
CA ILE A 107 11.60 -9.70 -7.77
C ILE A 107 10.58 -8.65 -8.21
N LEU A 108 11.03 -7.55 -8.84
CA LEU A 108 10.15 -6.53 -9.40
C LEU A 108 9.15 -7.11 -10.41
N ILE A 109 9.64 -7.90 -11.36
CA ILE A 109 8.81 -8.55 -12.38
C ILE A 109 7.80 -9.49 -11.71
N VAL A 110 8.27 -10.34 -10.79
CA VAL A 110 7.43 -11.32 -10.08
C VAL A 110 6.32 -10.61 -9.32
N ILE A 111 6.65 -9.58 -8.54
CA ILE A 111 5.67 -8.84 -7.74
C ILE A 111 4.61 -8.20 -8.63
N TRP A 112 4.97 -7.57 -9.74
CA TRP A 112 3.99 -6.98 -10.66
C TRP A 112 3.08 -8.04 -11.30
N VAL A 113 3.63 -9.19 -11.72
CA VAL A 113 2.83 -10.29 -12.25
C VAL A 113 1.79 -10.76 -11.23
N PHE A 114 2.22 -11.06 -9.99
CA PHE A 114 1.31 -11.50 -8.93
C PHE A 114 0.32 -10.40 -8.51
N ALA A 115 0.74 -9.13 -8.50
CA ALA A 115 -0.13 -8.01 -8.17
C ALA A 115 -1.23 -7.81 -9.20
N LEU A 116 -0.90 -7.88 -10.50
CA LEU A 116 -1.87 -7.78 -11.58
C LEU A 116 -2.84 -8.96 -11.56
N VAL A 117 -2.34 -10.20 -11.43
CA VAL A 117 -3.17 -11.40 -11.34
C VAL A 117 -4.09 -11.33 -10.12
N GLY A 118 -3.57 -10.98 -8.95
CA GLY A 118 -4.34 -10.84 -7.71
C GLY A 118 -5.40 -9.75 -7.79
N SER A 119 -5.05 -8.58 -8.33
CA SER A 119 -5.95 -7.46 -8.56
C SER A 119 -7.10 -7.83 -9.50
N LEU A 120 -6.78 -8.42 -10.66
CA LEU A 120 -7.77 -8.88 -11.63
C LEU A 120 -8.69 -9.96 -11.06
N PHE A 121 -8.12 -10.93 -10.34
CA PHE A 121 -8.89 -11.97 -9.67
C PHE A 121 -9.86 -11.37 -8.65
N LYS A 122 -9.43 -10.35 -7.88
CA LYS A 122 -10.28 -9.67 -6.91
C LYS A 122 -11.41 -8.88 -7.56
N LEU A 123 -11.16 -8.27 -8.72
CA LEU A 123 -12.18 -7.57 -9.50
C LEU A 123 -13.21 -8.54 -10.10
N ALA A 124 -12.77 -9.70 -10.57
CA ALA A 124 -13.63 -10.72 -11.17
C ALA A 124 -14.43 -11.53 -10.12
N ALA A 125 -13.82 -11.90 -9.00
CA ALA A 125 -14.42 -12.77 -8.00
C ALA A 125 -15.47 -12.04 -7.14
N ARG A 126 -16.73 -12.49 -7.20
CA ARG A 126 -17.83 -11.90 -6.40
C ARG A 126 -17.77 -12.28 -4.90
N ASN A 127 -17.32 -13.50 -4.58
CA ASN A 127 -17.39 -14.08 -3.23
C ASN A 127 -16.08 -14.75 -2.78
N MET A 128 -14.97 -14.02 -2.85
CA MET A 128 -13.68 -14.54 -2.37
C MET A 128 -13.62 -14.55 -0.85
N ASP A 129 -13.22 -15.68 -0.25
CA ASP A 129 -13.02 -15.78 1.20
C ASP A 129 -12.01 -14.69 1.66
N PRO A 130 -12.37 -13.87 2.67
CA PRO A 130 -11.45 -12.89 3.25
C PRO A 130 -10.10 -13.47 3.67
N ARG A 131 -10.03 -14.75 4.08
CA ARG A 131 -8.79 -15.43 4.49
C ARG A 131 -7.78 -15.52 3.35
N TRP A 132 -8.22 -15.94 2.16
CA TRP A 132 -7.37 -16.03 0.98
C TRP A 132 -6.84 -14.67 0.54
N SER A 133 -7.66 -13.63 0.71
CA SER A 133 -7.24 -12.26 0.38
C SER A 133 -6.08 -11.84 1.29
N ILE A 134 -6.25 -11.96 2.61
CA ILE A 134 -5.20 -11.60 3.58
C ILE A 134 -3.92 -12.39 3.33
N LEU A 135 -4.01 -13.70 3.13
CA LEU A 135 -2.84 -14.54 2.85
C LEU A 135 -2.11 -14.09 1.59
N SER A 136 -2.84 -13.77 0.52
CA SER A 136 -2.21 -13.29 -0.71
C SER A 136 -1.56 -11.90 -0.56
N TYR A 137 -2.13 -11.00 0.25
CA TYR A 137 -1.53 -9.68 0.50
C TYR A 137 -0.24 -9.82 1.30
N LEU A 138 -0.25 -10.64 2.35
CA LEU A 138 0.94 -10.92 3.15
C LEU A 138 2.00 -11.69 2.34
N GLY A 139 1.57 -12.63 1.49
CA GLY A 139 2.47 -13.35 0.59
C GLY A 139 3.15 -12.43 -0.42
N LEU A 140 2.40 -11.51 -1.04
CA LEU A 140 2.97 -10.52 -1.96
C LEU A 140 3.92 -9.54 -1.22
N GLY A 141 3.55 -9.12 -0.01
CA GLY A 141 4.44 -8.33 0.84
C GLY A 141 5.73 -9.08 1.19
N ALA A 142 5.63 -10.37 1.53
CA ALA A 142 6.78 -11.22 1.83
C ALA A 142 7.68 -11.44 0.61
N MET A 143 7.12 -11.51 -0.61
CA MET A 143 7.91 -11.51 -1.85
C MET A 143 8.73 -10.22 -2.01
N GLY A 144 8.18 -9.06 -1.64
CA GLY A 144 8.97 -7.82 -1.60
C GLY A 144 10.05 -7.83 -0.53
N LEU A 145 9.76 -8.41 0.63
CA LEU A 145 10.74 -8.57 1.71
C LEU A 145 11.85 -9.57 1.38
N SER A 146 11.68 -10.45 0.38
CA SER A 146 12.80 -11.31 -0.05
C SER A 146 13.92 -10.53 -0.74
N ALA A 147 13.68 -9.28 -1.15
CA ALA A 147 14.71 -8.36 -1.66
C ALA A 147 15.48 -7.63 -0.54
N MET A 148 15.19 -7.92 0.74
CA MET A 148 15.92 -7.28 1.83
C MET A 148 17.45 -7.44 1.75
N PRO A 149 18.04 -8.58 1.33
CA PRO A 149 19.48 -8.67 1.11
C PRO A 149 20.01 -7.62 0.11
N ASP A 150 19.28 -7.40 -0.99
CA ASP A 150 19.60 -6.36 -1.98
C ASP A 150 19.49 -4.97 -1.35
N PHE A 151 18.42 -4.71 -0.60
CA PHE A 151 18.24 -3.41 0.06
C PHE A 151 19.31 -3.13 1.13
N TRP A 152 19.79 -4.13 1.86
CA TRP A 152 20.85 -3.95 2.85
C TRP A 152 22.21 -3.64 2.24
N GLN A 153 22.47 -4.13 1.04
CA GLN A 153 23.73 -3.91 0.34
C GLN A 153 23.74 -2.57 -0.40
N GLU A 154 22.61 -2.21 -1.02
CA GLU A 154 22.55 -1.12 -1.98
C GLU A 154 21.87 0.15 -1.46
N LEU A 155 21.07 0.06 -0.38
CA LEU A 155 20.31 1.20 0.15
C LEU A 155 20.74 1.58 1.58
N PRO A 156 20.51 2.84 2.00
CA PRO A 156 20.82 3.27 3.36
C PRO A 156 20.15 2.41 4.44
N PHE A 157 20.81 2.27 5.59
CA PHE A 157 20.25 1.51 6.72
C PHE A 157 18.86 2.03 7.16
N LEU A 158 18.63 3.34 7.13
CA LEU A 158 17.33 3.91 7.49
C LEU A 158 16.23 3.50 6.50
N THR A 159 16.55 3.29 5.23
CA THR A 159 15.63 2.74 4.22
C THR A 159 15.19 1.33 4.64
N THR A 160 16.14 0.43 4.89
CA THR A 160 15.84 -0.96 5.25
C THR A 160 15.12 -1.09 6.59
N ALA A 161 15.51 -0.30 7.59
CA ALA A 161 14.83 -0.25 8.88
C ALA A 161 13.37 0.19 8.72
N ALA A 162 13.10 1.18 7.87
CA ALA A 162 11.75 1.66 7.60
C ALA A 162 10.90 0.65 6.81
N ILE A 163 11.50 -0.17 5.93
CA ILE A 163 10.82 -1.32 5.31
C ILE A 163 10.38 -2.34 6.37
N GLY A 164 11.29 -2.70 7.28
CA GLY A 164 11.00 -3.63 8.37
C GLY A 164 9.87 -3.13 9.29
N ALA A 165 9.90 -1.85 9.66
CA ALA A 165 8.84 -1.22 10.44
C ALA A 165 7.51 -1.20 9.67
N GLY A 166 7.53 -0.91 8.36
CA GLY A 166 6.36 -0.96 7.51
C GLY A 166 5.71 -2.35 7.48
N ALA A 167 6.52 -3.39 7.29
CA ALA A 167 6.06 -4.78 7.32
C ALA A 167 5.43 -5.16 8.67
N PHE A 168 6.04 -4.72 9.78
CA PHE A 168 5.48 -4.90 11.12
C PHE A 168 4.10 -4.24 11.27
N PHE A 169 3.98 -2.96 10.92
CA PHE A 169 2.72 -2.23 11.04
C PHE A 169 1.59 -2.85 10.21
N TYR A 170 1.86 -3.25 8.96
CA TYR A 170 0.86 -3.93 8.13
C TYR A 170 0.44 -5.27 8.73
N THR A 171 1.40 -6.08 9.19
CA THR A 171 1.12 -7.40 9.78
C THR A 171 0.23 -7.26 11.01
N VAL A 172 0.58 -6.36 11.92
CA VAL A 172 -0.22 -6.07 13.12
C VAL A 172 -1.60 -5.53 12.75
N GLY A 173 -1.69 -4.65 11.75
CA GLY A 173 -2.97 -4.18 11.22
C GLY A 173 -3.90 -5.33 10.86
N THR A 174 -3.40 -6.38 10.17
CA THR A 174 -4.27 -7.46 9.68
C THR A 174 -4.97 -8.21 10.81
N TRP A 175 -4.35 -8.23 12.01
CA TRP A 175 -4.96 -8.79 13.20
C TRP A 175 -6.24 -8.02 13.57
N PHE A 176 -6.19 -6.69 13.63
CA PHE A 176 -7.35 -5.84 13.95
C PHE A 176 -8.46 -5.96 12.90
N TYR A 177 -8.10 -6.00 11.62
CA TYR A 177 -9.07 -6.19 10.53
C TYR A 177 -9.89 -7.49 10.69
N ARG A 178 -9.26 -8.56 11.20
CA ARG A 178 -9.92 -9.86 11.42
C ARG A 178 -10.87 -9.87 12.62
N GLN A 179 -10.78 -8.92 13.54
CA GLN A 179 -11.62 -8.87 14.74
C GLN A 179 -13.03 -8.36 14.41
N LYS A 180 -13.93 -9.27 13.98
CA LYS A 180 -15.26 -8.88 13.47
C LYS A 180 -16.16 -8.18 14.48
N GLU A 181 -16.01 -8.50 15.76
CA GLU A 181 -16.83 -7.94 16.86
C GLU A 181 -16.22 -6.68 17.50
N MET A 182 -14.98 -6.34 17.15
CA MET A 182 -14.26 -5.24 17.79
C MET A 182 -14.80 -3.88 17.36
N ARG A 183 -15.07 -3.00 18.33
CA ARG A 183 -15.41 -1.59 18.08
C ARG A 183 -14.22 -0.90 17.42
N PHE A 184 -14.50 -0.02 16.46
CA PHE A 184 -13.46 0.70 15.70
C PHE A 184 -12.49 -0.20 14.92
N ARG A 185 -12.83 -1.45 14.60
CA ARG A 185 -11.94 -2.37 13.87
C ARG A 185 -11.38 -1.78 12.56
N TYR A 186 -12.20 -1.08 11.78
CA TYR A 186 -11.79 -0.50 10.49
C TYR A 186 -10.91 0.75 10.68
N PRO A 187 -11.29 1.75 11.50
CA PRO A 187 -10.39 2.84 11.83
C PRO A 187 -9.05 2.36 12.38
N ILE A 188 -9.03 1.39 13.29
CA ILE A 188 -7.78 0.88 13.86
C ILE A 188 -6.95 0.18 12.78
N TRP A 189 -7.56 -0.68 11.96
CA TRP A 189 -6.90 -1.27 10.78
C TRP A 189 -6.28 -0.20 9.87
N HIS A 190 -7.02 0.85 9.51
CA HIS A 190 -6.52 1.91 8.65
C HIS A 190 -5.45 2.77 9.32
N ALA A 191 -5.50 2.96 10.65
CA ALA A 191 -4.44 3.64 11.38
C ALA A 191 -3.13 2.86 11.31
N TRP A 192 -3.16 1.54 11.57
CA TRP A 192 -1.99 0.67 11.41
C TRP A 192 -1.48 0.62 9.96
N GLY A 193 -2.40 0.52 8.99
CA GLY A 193 -2.05 0.60 7.57
C GLY A 193 -1.43 1.95 7.17
N THR A 194 -1.88 3.04 7.77
CA THR A 194 -1.33 4.39 7.55
C THR A 194 0.07 4.51 8.15
N LEU A 195 0.30 3.98 9.36
CA LEU A 195 1.64 3.94 9.96
C LEU A 195 2.61 3.11 9.09
N GLY A 196 2.15 1.96 8.58
CA GLY A 196 2.92 1.16 7.62
C GLY A 196 3.23 1.92 6.33
N GLY A 197 2.24 2.61 5.77
CA GLY A 197 2.40 3.47 4.60
C GLY A 197 3.40 4.59 4.82
N VAL A 198 3.31 5.33 5.94
CA VAL A 198 4.25 6.39 6.31
C VAL A 198 5.68 5.85 6.46
N SER A 199 5.83 4.66 7.06
CA SER A 199 7.13 4.00 7.17
C SER A 199 7.73 3.70 5.79
N LEU A 200 6.94 3.18 4.85
CA LEU A 200 7.41 2.92 3.49
C LEU A 200 7.60 4.20 2.67
N CYS A 201 6.81 5.26 2.89
CA CYS A 201 7.10 6.59 2.36
C CYS A 201 8.49 7.05 2.84
N ALA A 202 8.77 6.95 4.14
CA ALA A 202 10.06 7.36 4.69
C ALA A 202 11.21 6.55 4.08
N SER A 203 11.03 5.24 3.87
CA SER A 203 11.99 4.40 3.15
C SER A 203 12.30 4.95 1.76
N ILE A 204 11.27 5.23 0.94
CA ILE A 204 11.44 5.74 -0.43
C ILE A 204 12.11 7.11 -0.39
N GLY A 205 11.66 8.00 0.50
CA GLY A 205 12.20 9.35 0.62
C GLY A 205 13.68 9.35 0.99
N VAL A 206 14.08 8.54 1.99
CA VAL A 206 15.50 8.40 2.38
C VAL A 206 16.34 7.86 1.23
N ALA A 207 15.86 6.84 0.52
CA ALA A 207 16.58 6.28 -0.62
C ALA A 207 16.69 7.26 -1.80
N LEU A 208 15.69 8.12 -2.03
CA LEU A 208 15.71 9.12 -3.10
C LEU A 208 16.67 10.30 -2.84
N ILE A 209 17.02 10.58 -1.59
CA ILE A 209 17.92 11.69 -1.24
C ILE A 209 19.34 11.26 -0.87
N ALA A 210 19.59 9.95 -0.79
CA ALA A 210 20.91 9.36 -0.50
C ALA A 210 21.74 9.22 -1.78
#